data_AF-A0A6P4I904-F1
#
_entry.id   AF-A0A6P4I904-F1
#
_cell.length_a   1.000
_cell.length_b   1.000
_cell.length_c   1.000
_cell.angle_alpha   90.00
_cell.angle_beta   90.00
_cell.angle_gamma   90.00
#
_symmetry.space_group_name_H-M   'P 1'
#
loop_
_entity.id
_entity.type
_entity.pdbx_description
1 polymer ?
#
loop_
_entity_poly.entity_id
_entity_poly.type
_entity_poly.pdbx_seq_one_letter_code
_entity_poly.pdbx_strand_id
1 'polypeptide(L)'
;MARLLFSLSLLLPAALFMKMVMVTSFDETVLHHKVDPDPDREKYIWNPFPGLCGENATVKRCAGVCPETCAFKSQKCVSFCGVNCVCKPGYVFEENLELCILRTECPKGLRQQVVETHRVFQ
;
A
#
# COMPACT_ATOMS: atom_id res chain seq x y z
N MET A 1 21.50 30.25 -51.43
CA MET A 1 21.58 30.84 -50.08
C MET A 1 20.21 30.95 -49.38
N ALA A 2 19.19 30.14 -49.72
CA ALA A 2 17.85 30.22 -49.11
C ALA A 2 17.50 29.04 -48.18
N ARG A 3 18.28 27.95 -48.19
CA ARG A 3 18.02 26.74 -47.38
C ARG A 3 18.61 26.78 -45.97
N LEU A 4 19.64 27.60 -45.73
CA LEU A 4 20.23 27.78 -44.39
C LEU A 4 19.49 28.80 -43.52
N LEU A 5 18.66 29.66 -44.12
CA LEU A 5 17.86 30.66 -43.38
C LEU A 5 16.56 30.04 -42.84
N PHE A 6 15.96 29.11 -43.59
CA PHE A 6 14.74 28.40 -43.17
C PHE A 6 14.95 27.46 -41.98
N SER A 7 16.16 26.91 -41.82
CA SER A 7 16.50 26.04 -40.68
C SER A 7 16.76 26.82 -39.39
N LEU A 8 17.28 28.06 -39.46
CA LEU A 8 17.45 28.91 -38.28
C LEU A 8 16.12 29.46 -37.75
N SER A 9 15.13 29.70 -38.62
CA SER A 9 13.81 30.22 -38.24
C SER A 9 12.92 29.22 -37.50
N LEU A 10 13.21 27.92 -37.56
CA LEU A 10 12.43 26.88 -36.86
C LEU A 10 12.91 26.58 -35.43
N LEU A 11 14.06 27.12 -35.01
CA LEU A 11 14.61 26.91 -33.66
C LEU A 11 14.10 27.93 -32.63
N LEU A 12 13.66 29.11 -33.07
CA LEU A 12 13.10 30.14 -32.18
C LEU A 12 11.71 29.80 -31.57
N PRO A 13 10.74 29.21 -32.29
CA PRO A 13 9.44 28.90 -31.72
C PRO A 13 9.47 27.77 -30.68
N ALA A 14 10.37 26.79 -30.84
CA ALA A 14 10.49 25.66 -29.91
C ALA A 14 11.04 26.08 -28.52
N ALA A 15 11.99 27.03 -28.50
CA ALA A 15 12.54 27.57 -27.26
C ALA A 15 11.53 28.47 -26.49
N LEU A 16 10.61 29.12 -27.21
CA LEU A 16 9.51 29.90 -26.61
C LEU A 16 8.41 29.00 -26.03
N PHE A 17 8.12 27.87 -26.68
CA PHE A 17 7.10 26.92 -26.21
C PHE A 17 7.52 26.16 -24.94
N MET A 18 8.82 25.86 -24.76
CA MET A 18 9.37 25.23 -23.56
C MET A 18 9.22 26.08 -22.28
N LYS A 19 8.93 27.39 -22.37
CA LYS A 19 8.74 28.25 -21.20
C LYS A 19 7.32 28.26 -20.63
N MET A 20 6.34 27.67 -21.31
CA MET A 20 4.93 27.74 -20.92
C MET A 20 4.46 26.55 -20.05
N VAL A 21 5.37 25.71 -19.56
CA VAL A 21 5.01 24.51 -18.78
C VAL A 21 5.71 24.50 -17.42
N MET A 22 5.49 25.55 -16.63
CA MET A 22 5.77 25.51 -15.19
C MET A 22 4.89 26.53 -14.49
N VAL A 23 4.35 26.12 -13.35
CA VAL A 23 3.34 26.81 -12.52
C VAL A 23 1.90 26.52 -12.94
N THR A 24 1.48 25.27 -12.74
CA THR A 24 0.18 25.04 -12.09
C THR A 24 0.43 25.17 -10.59
N SER A 25 0.03 26.28 -9.97
CA SER A 25 -0.07 26.35 -8.52
C SER A 25 -1.19 25.40 -8.10
N PHE A 26 -0.84 24.16 -7.77
CA PHE A 26 -1.66 23.38 -6.88
C PHE A 26 -1.49 24.06 -5.52
N ASP A 27 -2.48 24.86 -5.13
CA ASP A 27 -2.68 25.23 -3.74
C ASP A 27 -3.09 23.94 -3.02
N GLU A 28 -2.10 23.08 -2.74
CA GLU A 28 -2.27 22.00 -1.79
C GLU A 28 -2.46 22.67 -0.44
N THR A 29 -3.71 22.77 0.00
CA THR A 29 -4.00 23.01 1.42
C THR A 29 -3.50 21.79 2.19
N VAL A 30 -2.19 21.75 2.48
CA VAL A 30 -1.59 20.73 3.34
C VAL A 30 -2.16 20.97 4.74
N LEU A 31 -3.13 20.12 5.12
CA LEU A 31 -3.72 20.13 6.46
C LEU A 31 -2.66 19.69 7.47
N HIS A 32 -1.98 20.67 8.08
CA HIS A 32 -1.07 20.43 9.20
C HIS A 32 -1.87 20.02 10.43
N HIS A 33 -1.88 18.72 10.72
CA HIS A 33 -2.39 18.20 11.98
C HIS A 33 -1.33 18.45 13.07
N LYS A 34 -1.73 19.01 14.22
CA LYS A 34 -0.82 19.23 15.36
C LYS A 34 -0.36 17.93 16.02
N VAL A 35 -1.11 16.85 15.80
CA VAL A 35 -0.89 15.51 16.33
C VAL A 35 -1.07 14.54 15.17
N ASP A 36 -0.20 13.54 15.05
CA ASP A 36 -0.39 12.45 14.08
C ASP A 36 -1.72 11.75 14.38
N PRO A 37 -2.67 11.73 13.43
CA PRO A 37 -3.95 11.07 13.64
C PRO A 37 -3.85 9.54 13.75
N ASP A 38 -2.73 8.92 13.37
CA ASP A 38 -2.50 7.47 13.42
C ASP A 38 -1.05 7.18 13.87
N PRO A 39 -0.70 7.45 15.14
CA PRO A 39 0.68 7.30 15.63
C PRO A 39 1.15 5.83 15.59
N ASP A 40 0.23 4.87 15.59
CA ASP A 40 0.55 3.44 15.50
C ASP A 40 0.82 2.98 14.05
N ARG A 41 0.76 3.88 13.06
CA ARG A 41 0.97 3.54 11.64
C ARG A 41 2.29 2.83 11.39
N GLU A 42 3.33 3.19 12.12
CA GLU A 42 4.66 2.58 12.01
C GLU A 42 4.68 1.08 12.37
N LYS A 43 3.64 0.57 13.04
CA LYS A 43 3.48 -0.84 13.37
C LYS A 43 2.88 -1.66 12.22
N TYR A 44 2.19 -1.03 11.28
CA TYR A 44 1.50 -1.76 10.21
C TYR A 44 2.45 -2.19 9.10
N ILE A 45 2.20 -3.38 8.57
CA ILE A 45 2.98 -4.00 7.51
C ILE A 45 2.47 -3.51 6.16
N TRP A 46 3.37 -2.91 5.37
CA TRP A 46 3.09 -2.43 4.02
C TRP A 46 3.54 -3.44 2.97
N ASN A 47 2.57 -3.98 2.23
CA ASN A 47 2.79 -4.89 1.09
C ASN A 47 3.76 -6.07 1.35
N PRO A 48 3.45 -6.98 2.30
CA PRO A 48 4.34 -8.10 2.65
C PRO A 48 4.39 -9.23 1.61
N PHE A 49 3.46 -9.24 0.66
CA PHE A 49 3.31 -10.37 -0.25
C PHE A 49 4.27 -10.25 -1.44
N PRO A 50 5.11 -11.27 -1.71
CA PRO A 50 5.96 -11.26 -2.88
C PRO A 50 5.14 -11.45 -4.16
N GLY A 51 5.49 -10.72 -5.23
CA GLY A 51 4.85 -10.83 -6.53
C GLY A 51 3.37 -10.39 -6.53
N LEU A 52 2.49 -11.21 -7.13
CA LEU A 52 1.05 -10.94 -7.22
C LEU A 52 0.35 -11.15 -5.88
N CYS A 53 0.56 -12.33 -5.29
CA CYS A 53 0.35 -12.70 -3.90
C CYS A 53 1.22 -13.94 -3.69
N GLY A 54 1.99 -14.01 -2.61
CA GLY A 54 2.84 -15.16 -2.31
C GLY A 54 2.06 -16.49 -2.20
N GLU A 55 2.77 -17.55 -1.81
CA GLU A 55 2.13 -18.85 -1.60
C GLU A 55 0.98 -18.74 -0.59
N ASN A 56 -0.07 -19.52 -0.83
CA ASN A 56 -1.25 -19.62 0.04
C ASN A 56 -2.06 -18.34 0.23
N ALA A 57 -1.85 -17.32 -0.60
CA ALA A 57 -2.70 -16.13 -0.68
C ALA A 57 -3.40 -16.04 -2.05
N THR A 58 -4.40 -15.16 -2.16
CA THR A 58 -5.13 -14.89 -3.40
C THR A 58 -5.36 -13.39 -3.56
N VAL A 59 -5.24 -12.92 -4.80
CA VAL A 59 -5.43 -11.51 -5.13
C VAL A 59 -6.89 -11.12 -4.91
N LYS A 60 -7.11 -10.03 -4.19
CA LYS A 60 -8.41 -9.42 -3.98
C LYS A 60 -8.26 -7.90 -4.08
N ARG A 61 -9.17 -7.26 -4.81
CA ARG A 61 -9.15 -5.79 -5.04
C ARG A 61 -9.09 -4.97 -3.75
N CYS A 62 -9.64 -5.50 -2.66
CA CYS A 62 -9.61 -4.89 -1.33
C CYS A 62 -9.63 -6.04 -0.30
N ALA A 63 -8.47 -6.37 0.28
CA ALA A 63 -8.34 -7.51 1.19
C ALA A 63 -8.54 -7.16 2.69
N GLY A 64 -8.82 -5.90 3.01
CA GLY A 64 -8.96 -5.43 4.38
C GLY A 64 -7.61 -5.13 5.04
N VAL A 65 -7.64 -4.66 6.29
CA VAL A 65 -6.45 -4.32 7.09
C VAL A 65 -6.25 -5.20 8.32
N CYS A 66 -7.23 -6.04 8.66
CA CYS A 66 -7.20 -6.95 9.81
C CYS A 66 -7.20 -8.42 9.33
N PRO A 67 -6.07 -8.97 8.89
CA PRO A 67 -5.98 -10.41 8.63
C PRO A 67 -6.19 -11.19 9.94
N GLU A 68 -6.62 -12.44 9.81
CA GLU A 68 -6.51 -13.36 10.92
C GLU A 68 -5.06 -13.86 11.02
N THR A 69 -4.48 -13.81 12.23
CA THR A 69 -3.09 -14.24 12.48
C THR A 69 -3.05 -15.40 13.45
N CYS A 70 -1.89 -16.04 13.64
CA CYS A 70 -1.75 -17.11 14.63
C CYS A 70 -2.07 -16.63 16.06
N ALA A 71 -1.73 -15.37 16.37
CA ALA A 71 -1.92 -14.81 17.71
C ALA A 71 -3.30 -14.16 17.89
N PHE A 72 -3.90 -13.58 16.84
CA PHE A 72 -5.09 -12.75 17.00
C PHE A 72 -6.15 -13.00 15.93
N LYS A 73 -7.41 -12.87 16.37
CA LYS A 73 -8.59 -12.82 15.52
C LYS A 73 -9.46 -11.62 15.90
N SER A 74 -9.65 -10.72 14.95
CA SER A 74 -10.50 -9.55 15.14
C SER A 74 -11.99 -9.90 15.11
N GLN A 75 -12.76 -9.39 16.05
CA GLN A 75 -14.24 -9.47 16.02
C GLN A 75 -14.84 -8.43 15.08
N LYS A 76 -14.24 -7.26 15.04
CA LYS A 76 -14.60 -6.14 14.18
C LYS A 76 -13.36 -5.69 13.42
N CYS A 77 -13.56 -5.21 12.20
CA CYS A 77 -12.50 -4.56 11.45
C CYS A 77 -13.10 -3.37 10.70
N VAL A 78 -12.35 -2.28 10.69
CA VAL A 78 -12.66 -1.10 9.87
C VAL A 78 -12.62 -1.45 8.38
N SER A 79 -13.51 -0.86 7.59
CA SER A 79 -13.64 -1.13 6.16
C SER A 79 -12.59 -0.38 5.33
N PHE A 80 -11.32 -0.51 5.70
CA PHE A 80 -10.20 0.03 4.92
C PHE A 80 -9.66 -1.02 3.96
N CYS A 81 -9.29 -0.58 2.75
CA CYS A 81 -8.56 -1.42 1.82
C CYS A 81 -7.08 -1.36 2.17
N GLY A 82 -6.57 -2.45 2.76
CA GLY A 82 -5.14 -2.63 2.92
C GLY A 82 -4.52 -3.22 1.66
N VAL A 83 -3.64 -4.20 1.86
CA VAL A 83 -2.96 -4.93 0.79
C VAL A 83 -3.95 -5.67 -0.13
N ASN A 84 -3.51 -5.99 -1.35
CA ASN A 84 -4.35 -6.65 -2.36
C ASN A 84 -4.35 -8.19 -2.27
N CYS A 85 -3.99 -8.74 -1.11
CA CYS A 85 -3.83 -10.17 -0.91
C CYS A 85 -4.55 -10.63 0.35
N VAL A 86 -5.26 -11.75 0.25
CA VAL A 86 -5.91 -12.41 1.38
C VAL A 86 -5.40 -13.85 1.48
N CYS A 87 -5.15 -14.34 2.70
CA CYS A 87 -4.83 -15.75 2.89
C CYS A 87 -5.99 -16.64 2.41
N LYS A 88 -5.65 -17.77 1.78
CA LYS A 88 -6.63 -18.78 1.33
C LYS A 88 -7.35 -19.39 2.53
N PRO A 89 -8.53 -20.00 2.34
CA PRO A 89 -9.23 -20.71 3.42
C PRO A 89 -8.34 -21.75 4.11
N GLY A 90 -8.32 -21.74 5.44
CA GLY A 90 -7.46 -22.62 6.26
C GLY A 90 -6.08 -22.06 6.59
N TYR A 91 -5.69 -20.95 5.94
CA TYR A 91 -4.42 -20.26 6.18
C TYR A 91 -4.62 -18.98 7.01
N VAL A 92 -3.61 -18.62 7.78
CA VAL A 92 -3.55 -17.38 8.59
C VAL A 92 -2.24 -16.65 8.30
N PHE A 93 -2.24 -15.34 8.48
CA PHE A 93 -1.04 -14.52 8.26
C PHE A 93 -0.12 -14.62 9.48
N GLU A 94 1.14 -15.00 9.28
CA GLU A 94 2.14 -14.99 10.33
C GLU A 94 2.98 -13.71 10.21
N GLU A 95 2.84 -12.81 11.18
CA GLU A 95 3.40 -11.46 11.14
C GLU A 95 4.93 -11.47 11.08
N ASN A 96 5.60 -12.42 11.74
CA ASN A 96 7.06 -12.50 11.76
C ASN A 96 7.67 -13.06 10.46
N LEU A 97 6.89 -13.88 9.74
CA LEU A 97 7.34 -14.52 8.50
C LEU A 97 6.82 -13.77 7.27
N GLU A 98 5.89 -12.84 7.45
CA GLU A 98 5.26 -12.06 6.39
C GLU A 98 4.57 -12.92 5.30
N LEU A 99 4.02 -14.07 5.69
CA LEU A 99 3.42 -15.03 4.77
C LEU A 99 2.21 -15.77 5.37
N CYS A 100 1.41 -16.38 4.49
CA CYS A 100 0.25 -17.18 4.89
C CYS A 100 0.68 -18.64 5.15
N ILE A 101 0.53 -19.09 6.40
CA ILE A 101 0.80 -20.48 6.82
C ILE A 101 -0.48 -21.23 7.14
N LEU A 102 -0.43 -22.57 7.14
CA LEU A 102 -1.57 -23.35 7.62
C LEU A 102 -1.80 -23.04 9.10
N ARG A 103 -3.07 -22.95 9.51
CA ARG A 103 -3.38 -22.74 10.94
C ARG A 103 -2.74 -23.78 11.87
N THR A 104 -2.56 -25.01 11.39
CA THR A 104 -1.92 -26.10 12.14
C THR A 104 -0.41 -25.93 12.30
N GLU A 105 0.21 -25.02 11.54
CA GLU A 105 1.65 -24.70 11.60
C GLU A 105 1.93 -23.54 12.56
N CYS A 106 0.90 -22.90 13.12
CA CYS A 106 1.08 -21.89 14.16
C CYS A 106 1.92 -22.44 15.34
N PRO A 107 2.71 -21.59 16.02
CA PRO A 107 3.59 -22.01 17.11
C PRO A 107 2.86 -22.85 18.18
N LYS A 108 3.43 -24.02 18.50
CA LYS A 108 2.82 -24.92 19.50
C LYS A 108 2.76 -24.23 20.86
N GLY A 109 1.59 -24.25 21.48
CA GLY A 109 1.34 -23.60 22.76
C GLY A 109 0.83 -22.16 22.65
N LEU A 110 0.90 -21.55 21.45
CA LEU A 110 0.22 -20.29 21.19
C LEU A 110 -1.30 -20.55 21.10
N ARG A 111 -2.07 -19.80 21.89
CA ARG A 111 -3.53 -19.77 21.76
C ARG A 111 -3.93 -18.47 21.09
N GLN A 112 -4.64 -18.57 19.97
CA GLN A 112 -5.18 -17.41 19.28
C GLN A 112 -6.18 -16.69 20.21
N GLN A 113 -5.98 -15.39 20.39
CA GLN A 113 -6.86 -14.53 21.16
C GLN A 113 -7.88 -13.88 20.24
N VAL A 114 -9.14 -13.86 20.67
CA VAL A 114 -10.20 -13.11 19.99
C VAL A 114 -10.24 -11.72 20.61
N VAL A 115 -9.92 -10.70 19.81
CA VAL A 115 -9.82 -9.31 20.24
C VAL A 115 -10.80 -8.45 19.45
N GLU A 116 -11.12 -7.25 19.94
CA GLU A 116 -12.07 -6.38 19.23
C GLU A 116 -11.57 -6.02 17.84
N THR A 117 -10.36 -5.48 17.73
CA THR A 117 -9.70 -5.16 16.44
C THR A 117 -8.20 -5.40 16.55
N HIS A 118 -7.61 -6.08 15.57
CA HIS A 118 -6.17 -6.25 15.38
C HIS A 118 -5.83 -5.87 13.94
N ARG A 119 -5.38 -4.63 13.74
CA ARG A 119 -4.95 -4.11 12.45
C ARG A 119 -3.48 -4.46 12.25
N VAL A 120 -3.18 -5.09 11.12
CA VAL A 120 -1.83 -5.52 10.75
C VAL A 120 -1.38 -4.79 9.51
N PHE A 121 -2.25 -4.61 8.52
CA PHE A 121 -1.89 -3.95 7.28
C PHE A 121 -2.22 -2.46 7.32
N GLN A 122 -1.41 -1.69 6.60
CA GLN A 122 -1.63 -0.27 6.39
C GLN A 122 -2.85 -0.04 5.50
#